data_AF-A0A840E063-F1
#
_entry.id   AF-A0A840E063-F1
#
_cell.length_a   1.000
_cell.length_b   1.000
_cell.length_c   1.000
_cell.angle_alpha   90.00
_cell.angle_beta   90.00
_cell.angle_gamma   90.00
#
_symmetry.space_group_name_H-M   'P 1'
#
loop_
_entity.id
_entity.type
_entity.pdbx_description
1 polymer ?
#
loop_
_entity_poly.entity_id
_entity_poly.type
_entity_poly.pdbx_seq_one_letter_code
_entity_poly.pdbx_strand_id
1 'polypeptide(L)'
;MKTYTLDDVAVLIDKVNKYDDIINLGTEDDRENETDDLQIEKAEKALGLQFTSSYKVFLKKYGGGEIGGDEIFSIYGDCGEGIPAGDIVYRNLLNRERGFVTPE
;
A
#
# COMPACT_ATOMS: atom_id res chain seq x y z
N MET A 1 27.32 -4.89 -5.79
CA MET A 1 25.99 -4.38 -5.41
C MET A 1 25.49 -5.21 -4.26
N LYS A 2 24.89 -4.61 -3.22
CA LYS A 2 24.29 -5.39 -2.15
C LYS A 2 23.00 -6.03 -2.69
N THR A 3 22.81 -7.32 -2.46
CA THR A 3 21.54 -7.99 -2.78
C THR A 3 20.60 -7.73 -1.61
N TYR A 4 19.52 -6.99 -1.87
CA TYR A 4 18.49 -6.76 -0.87
C TYR A 4 17.48 -7.91 -0.88
N THR A 5 17.09 -8.40 0.29
CA THR A 5 16.11 -9.49 0.46
C THR A 5 14.87 -9.00 1.20
N LEU A 6 13.86 -9.88 1.33
CA LEU A 6 12.70 -9.62 2.19
C LEU A 6 13.10 -9.30 3.64
N ASP A 7 14.22 -9.82 4.11
CA ASP A 7 14.73 -9.55 5.46
C ASP A 7 15.14 -8.08 5.63
N ASP A 8 15.59 -7.41 4.56
CA ASP A 8 15.93 -5.99 4.63
C ASP A 8 14.68 -5.12 4.80
N VAL A 9 13.55 -5.52 4.21
CA VAL A 9 12.25 -4.85 4.41
C VAL A 9 11.74 -5.12 5.82
N ALA A 10 11.87 -6.34 6.33
CA ALA A 10 11.50 -6.67 7.71
C ALA A 10 12.32 -5.84 8.73
N VAL A 11 13.61 -5.66 8.47
CA VAL A 11 14.48 -4.77 9.26
C VAL A 11 14.04 -3.31 9.16
N LEU A 12 13.57 -2.85 8.00
CA LEU A 12 13.06 -1.49 7.84
C LEU A 12 11.78 -1.28 8.66
N ILE A 13 10.87 -2.25 8.60
CA ILE A 13 9.62 -2.28 9.36
C ILE A 13 9.88 -2.30 10.87
N ASP A 14 10.83 -3.13 11.34
CA ASP A 14 11.22 -3.19 12.76
C ASP A 14 11.84 -1.87 13.25
N LYS A 15 12.50 -1.15 12.32
CA LYS A 15 13.12 0.16 12.57
C LYS A 15 12.16 1.34 12.44
N VAL A 16 10.85 1.15 12.19
CA VAL A 16 9.86 2.26 12.21
C VAL A 16 9.97 3.06 13.51
N ASN A 17 10.19 2.40 14.65
CA ASN A 17 10.42 3.07 15.94
C ASN A 17 11.72 3.89 16.05
N LYS A 18 12.66 3.70 15.11
CA LYS A 18 13.98 4.36 15.09
C LYS A 18 14.03 5.53 14.10
N TYR A 19 13.19 5.52 13.08
CA TYR A 19 13.15 6.53 12.02
C TYR A 19 11.72 7.08 11.88
N ASP A 20 11.04 7.36 13.00
CA ASP A 20 9.66 7.84 13.02
C ASP A 20 9.48 9.20 12.31
N ASP A 21 10.56 9.94 12.12
CA ASP A 21 10.65 11.19 11.36
C ASP A 21 10.73 10.99 9.83
N ILE A 22 11.04 9.78 9.37
CA ILE A 22 11.22 9.44 7.95
C ILE A 22 10.22 8.37 7.51
N ILE A 23 9.95 7.38 8.36
CA ILE A 23 9.08 6.25 8.05
C ILE A 23 7.85 6.35 8.92
N ASN A 24 6.72 6.56 8.26
CA ASN A 24 5.43 6.72 8.91
C ASN A 24 4.45 5.71 8.29
N LEU A 25 4.37 4.52 8.90
CA LEU A 25 3.40 3.51 8.51
C LEU A 25 2.15 3.65 9.39
N GLY A 26 0.99 3.38 8.82
CA GLY A 26 -0.23 3.28 9.62
C GLY A 26 -0.14 2.12 10.61
N THR A 27 -1.13 1.99 11.49
CA THR A 27 -1.14 0.92 12.51
C THR A 27 -2.46 0.16 12.49
N GLU A 28 -2.39 -1.10 12.91
CA GLU A 28 -3.53 -1.99 13.10
C GLU A 28 -4.53 -1.51 14.18
N ASP A 29 -4.12 -0.56 15.04
CA ASP A 29 -5.00 0.07 16.05
C ASP A 29 -5.84 1.22 15.48
N ASP A 30 -5.51 1.71 14.29
CA ASP A 30 -6.28 2.73 13.60
C ASP A 30 -7.47 2.05 12.90
N ARG A 31 -8.65 2.19 13.48
CA ARG A 31 -9.89 1.57 12.97
C ARG A 31 -10.27 2.07 11.58
N GLU A 32 -9.69 3.17 11.11
CA GLU A 32 -9.86 3.65 9.73
C GLU A 32 -8.93 2.95 8.72
N ASN A 33 -7.98 2.13 9.21
CA ASN A 33 -6.98 1.40 8.41
C ASN A 33 -7.21 -0.11 8.29
N GLU A 34 -8.32 -0.65 8.81
CA GLU A 34 -8.63 -2.09 8.68
C GLU A 34 -8.87 -2.45 7.21
N THR A 35 -7.79 -2.81 6.50
CA THR A 35 -7.87 -3.40 5.17
C THR A 35 -8.16 -4.88 5.30
N ASP A 36 -9.37 -5.31 4.92
CA ASP A 36 -9.77 -6.72 5.01
C ASP A 36 -9.55 -7.49 3.70
N ASP A 37 -9.78 -8.81 3.74
CA ASP A 37 -9.64 -9.68 2.56
C ASP A 37 -10.61 -9.31 1.44
N LEU A 38 -11.79 -8.78 1.77
CA LEU A 38 -12.80 -8.40 0.80
C LEU A 38 -12.39 -7.13 0.02
N GLN A 39 -11.80 -6.15 0.70
CA GLN A 39 -11.24 -4.96 0.06
C GLN A 39 -10.05 -5.32 -0.83
N ILE A 40 -9.17 -6.22 -0.37
CA ILE A 40 -8.07 -6.73 -1.20
C ILE A 40 -8.60 -7.41 -2.47
N GLU A 41 -9.59 -8.30 -2.35
CA GLU A 41 -10.17 -8.99 -3.50
C GLU A 41 -10.82 -8.02 -4.50
N LYS A 42 -11.55 -7.01 -4.01
CA LYS A 42 -12.14 -5.97 -4.84
C LYS A 42 -11.07 -5.15 -5.57
N ALA A 43 -9.99 -4.77 -4.89
CA ALA A 43 -8.89 -4.00 -5.47
C ALA A 43 -8.15 -4.81 -6.55
N GLU A 44 -7.82 -6.07 -6.26
CA GLU A 44 -7.22 -7.00 -7.22
C GLU A 44 -8.10 -7.16 -8.48
N LYS A 45 -9.41 -7.32 -8.29
CA LYS A 45 -10.38 -7.41 -9.39
C LYS A 45 -10.46 -6.13 -10.21
N ALA A 46 -10.47 -4.96 -9.57
CA ALA A 46 -10.51 -3.67 -10.26
C ALA A 46 -9.24 -3.40 -11.08
N LEU A 47 -8.09 -3.83 -10.56
CA LEU A 47 -6.79 -3.66 -11.23
C LEU A 47 -6.50 -4.75 -12.27
N GLY A 48 -7.17 -5.90 -12.18
CA GLY A 48 -6.94 -7.06 -13.03
C GLY A 48 -5.66 -7.83 -12.70
N LEU A 49 -5.19 -7.76 -11.45
CA LEU A 49 -3.93 -8.38 -11.01
C LEU A 49 -4.07 -9.00 -9.62
N GLN A 50 -3.08 -9.80 -9.23
CA GLN A 50 -2.97 -10.36 -7.88
C GLN A 50 -1.83 -9.69 -7.12
N PHE A 51 -2.12 -9.14 -5.95
CA PHE A 51 -1.12 -8.60 -5.06
C PHE A 51 -0.21 -9.71 -4.52
N THR A 52 1.04 -9.35 -4.27
CA THR A 52 2.01 -10.26 -3.64
C THR A 52 1.62 -10.53 -2.19
N SER A 53 1.98 -11.71 -1.67
CA SER A 53 1.70 -12.07 -0.28
C SER A 53 2.28 -11.06 0.72
N SER A 54 3.45 -10.49 0.44
CA SER A 54 4.08 -9.45 1.27
C SER A 54 3.26 -8.16 1.30
N TYR A 55 2.68 -7.76 0.17
CA TYR A 55 1.87 -6.53 0.12
C TYR A 55 0.50 -6.73 0.80
N LYS A 56 -0.11 -7.92 0.68
CA LYS A 56 -1.33 -8.25 1.45
C LYS A 56 -1.10 -8.19 2.96
N VAL A 57 0.03 -8.73 3.43
CA VAL A 57 0.40 -8.64 4.87
C VAL A 57 0.64 -7.19 5.28
N PHE A 58 1.30 -6.39 4.43
CA PHE A 58 1.51 -4.98 4.68
C PHE A 58 0.19 -4.21 4.83
N LEU A 59 -0.71 -4.35 3.86
CA LEU A 59 -2.02 -3.69 3.88
C LEU A 59 -2.83 -4.03 5.13
N LYS A 60 -2.88 -5.31 5.51
CA LYS A 60 -3.61 -5.75 6.71
C LYS A 60 -3.03 -5.21 8.01
N LYS A 61 -1.71 -5.05 8.07
CA LYS A 61 -1.01 -4.69 9.31
C LYS A 61 -0.83 -3.17 9.48
N TYR A 62 -0.65 -2.46 8.38
CA TYR A 62 -0.29 -1.06 8.38
C TYR A 62 -1.31 -0.16 7.67
N GLY A 63 -2.22 -0.72 6.86
CA GLY A 63 -3.17 0.05 6.05
C GLY A 63 -2.52 0.79 4.87
N GLY A 64 -1.34 1.36 5.09
CA GLY A 64 -0.52 2.15 4.16
C GLY A 64 0.65 2.81 4.89
N GLY A 65 1.21 3.84 4.29
CA GLY A 65 2.22 4.68 4.94
C GLY A 65 3.06 5.49 3.97
N GLU A 66 4.13 6.09 4.47
CA GLU A 66 5.09 6.83 3.68
C GLU A 66 6.54 6.59 4.15
N ILE A 67 7.48 6.79 3.23
CA ILE A 67 8.92 6.84 3.52
C ILE A 67 9.48 8.12 2.92
N GLY A 68 9.93 9.05 3.75
CA GLY A 68 10.54 10.30 3.32
C GLY A 68 9.58 11.21 2.53
N GLY A 69 8.27 11.09 2.75
CA GLY A 69 7.23 11.78 2.00
C GLY A 69 6.76 11.05 0.72
N ASP A 70 7.34 9.88 0.41
CA ASP A 70 6.88 9.03 -0.69
C ASP A 70 5.86 8.01 -0.19
N GLU A 71 4.67 8.04 -0.80
CA GLU A 71 3.52 7.22 -0.44
C GLU A 71 3.73 5.73 -0.77
N ILE A 72 3.39 4.88 0.20
CA ILE A 72 3.11 3.46 0.03
C ILE A 72 1.60 3.28 0.08
N PHE A 73 0.99 3.13 -1.11
CA PHE A 73 -0.45 3.20 -1.26
C PHE A 73 -1.22 2.18 -0.40
N SER A 74 -2.38 2.65 0.08
CA SER A 74 -3.41 1.93 0.82
C SER A 74 -4.55 1.46 -0.09
N ILE A 75 -5.57 0.83 0.52
CA ILE A 75 -6.90 0.65 -0.08
C ILE A 75 -7.91 1.47 0.74
N TYR A 76 -8.57 2.44 0.11
CA TYR A 76 -9.59 3.27 0.74
C TYR A 76 -11.00 2.87 0.30
N GLY A 77 -11.93 2.88 1.26
CA GLY A 77 -13.36 2.68 1.01
C GLY A 77 -13.66 1.40 0.21
N ASP A 78 -14.52 1.54 -0.79
CA ASP A 78 -14.86 0.49 -1.76
C ASP A 78 -13.94 0.52 -3.00
N CYS A 79 -12.62 0.61 -2.79
CA CYS A 79 -11.59 0.55 -3.84
C CYS A 79 -11.64 1.74 -4.81
N GLY A 80 -11.30 2.93 -4.30
CA GLY A 80 -11.24 4.17 -5.07
C GLY A 80 -12.49 5.05 -4.95
N GLU A 81 -13.50 4.64 -4.17
CA GLU A 81 -14.55 5.54 -3.69
C GLU A 81 -14.04 6.29 -2.44
N GLY A 82 -13.71 7.58 -2.59
CA GLY A 82 -13.25 8.43 -1.49
C GLY A 82 -11.94 9.18 -1.77
N ILE A 83 -11.04 9.20 -0.78
CA ILE A 83 -9.82 10.02 -0.78
C ILE A 83 -8.87 9.56 -1.91
N PRO A 84 -8.63 10.39 -2.93
CA PRO A 84 -7.95 9.95 -4.16
C PRO A 84 -6.41 9.89 -4.05
N ALA A 85 -5.81 10.41 -2.98
CA ALA A 85 -4.36 10.64 -2.92
C ALA A 85 -3.55 9.36 -2.63
N GLY A 86 -3.97 8.58 -1.63
CA GLY A 86 -3.25 7.38 -1.16
C GLY A 86 -3.87 6.04 -1.61
N ASP A 87 -4.93 6.05 -2.41
CA ASP A 87 -5.59 4.81 -2.86
C ASP A 87 -4.90 4.20 -4.09
N ILE A 88 -4.45 2.95 -3.98
CA ILE A 88 -3.77 2.25 -5.08
C ILE A 88 -4.67 2.07 -6.31
N VAL A 89 -5.96 1.81 -6.11
CA VAL A 89 -6.90 1.54 -7.20
C VAL A 89 -7.16 2.81 -7.99
N TYR A 90 -7.53 3.90 -7.31
CA TYR A 90 -7.77 5.19 -7.92
C TYR A 90 -6.53 5.70 -8.66
N ARG A 91 -5.36 5.70 -8.02
CA ARG A 91 -4.13 6.23 -8.63
C ARG A 91 -3.71 5.40 -9.82
N ASN A 92 -3.83 4.07 -9.76
CA ASN A 92 -3.51 3.21 -10.89
C ASN A 92 -4.46 3.44 -12.07
N LEU A 93 -5.78 3.46 -11.84
CA LEU A 93 -6.78 3.71 -12.89
C LEU A 93 -6.60 5.09 -13.53
N LEU A 94 -6.38 6.14 -12.73
CA LEU A 94 -6.10 7.49 -13.23
C LEU A 94 -4.81 7.54 -14.06
N ASN A 95 -3.76 6.84 -13.62
CA ASN A 95 -2.51 6.79 -14.37
C ASN A 95 -2.66 6.00 -15.67
N ARG A 96 -3.49 4.94 -15.72
CA ARG A 96 -3.84 4.23 -16.96
C ARG A 96 -4.60 5.14 -17.91
N GLU A 97 -5.62 5.87 -17.42
CA GLU A 97 -6.41 6.82 -18.20
C GLU A 97 -5.52 7.91 -18.82
N ARG A 98 -4.53 8.41 -18.06
CA ARG A 98 -3.59 9.44 -18.51
C ARG A 98 -2.42 8.90 -19.33
N GLY A 99 -2.34 7.59 -19.56
CA GLY A 99 -1.28 6.97 -20.35
C GLY A 99 0.10 6.94 -19.65
N PHE A 100 0.15 7.07 -18.33
CA PHE A 100 1.38 6.95 -17.54
C PHE A 100 1.77 5.50 -17.25
N VAL A 101 0.81 4.56 -17.32
CA VAL A 101 1.03 3.12 -17.15
C VAL A 101 0.15 2.33 -18.11
N THR A 102 0.68 1.23 -18.63
CA THR A 102 -0.08 0.24 -19.37
C THR A 102 -0.65 -0.81 -18.39
N PRO A 103 -1.86 -1.36 -18.64
CA PRO A 103 -2.30 -2.57 -17.94
C PRO A 103 -1.28 -3.70 -18.15
N GLU A 104 -1.07 -4.53 -17.13
CA GLU A 104 -0.27 -5.77 -17.25
C GLU A 104 -1.00 -6.83 -18.08
#